data_AF-A0A3C0ZAU3-F1
#
_entry.id   AF-A0A3C0ZAU3-F1
#
_cell.length_a   1.000
_cell.length_b   1.000
_cell.length_c   1.000
_cell.angle_alpha   90.00
_cell.angle_beta   90.00
_cell.angle_gamma   90.00
#
_symmetry.space_group_name_H-M   'P 1'
#
loop_
_entity.id
_entity.type
_entity.pdbx_description
1 polymer ?
#
loop_
_entity_poly.entity_id
_entity_poly.type
_entity_poly.pdbx_seq_one_letter_code
_entity_poly.pdbx_strand_id
1 'polypeptide(L)'
;MILKRISPKRVTSADNFPRQYLHPKSNEKLLLFFAGWGMDEQPFLHYSPVGKDLIVAYSYTDLLLDESLLAGYREIEVFAWSMGVWAAATVLPERKNSN
;
A
#
# COMPACT_ATOMS: atom_id res chain seq x y z
N MET A 1 -0.73 -7.63 -11.08
CA MET A 1 0.27 -7.36 -10.03
C MET A 1 -0.37 -7.72 -8.70
N ILE A 2 0.43 -7.96 -7.66
CA ILE A 2 -0.09 -8.18 -6.32
C ILE A 2 -0.07 -6.85 -5.56
N LEU A 3 -1.19 -6.51 -4.90
CA LEU A 3 -1.32 -5.38 -4.00
C LEU A 3 -1.50 -5.90 -2.57
N LYS A 4 -0.49 -5.71 -1.73
CA LYS A 4 -0.51 -6.17 -0.34
C LYS A 4 -0.60 -5.00 0.61
N ARG A 5 -1.70 -4.92 1.37
CA ARG A 5 -1.77 -4.01 2.53
C ARG A 5 -0.85 -4.53 3.63
N ILE A 6 0.04 -3.67 4.09
CA ILE A 6 0.94 -3.94 5.20
C ILE A 6 0.29 -3.40 6.47
N SER A 7 -0.22 -4.32 7.29
CA SER A 7 -0.71 -4.01 8.62
C SER A 7 0.46 -4.17 9.61
N PRO A 8 0.91 -3.10 10.27
CA PRO A 8 1.89 -3.23 11.32
C PRO A 8 1.35 -4.19 12.38
N LYS A 9 2.13 -5.20 12.77
CA LYS A 9 1.84 -5.94 14.00
C LYS A 9 2.00 -4.97 15.17
N ARG A 10 0.93 -4.29 15.57
CA ARG A 10 0.91 -3.59 16.85
C ARG A 10 0.96 -4.66 17.92
N VAL A 11 2.06 -4.71 18.67
CA VAL A 11 2.10 -5.40 19.96
C VAL A 11 1.18 -4.60 20.87
N THR A 12 -0.10 -4.96 20.90
CA THR A 12 -1.04 -4.45 21.89
C THR A 12 -0.89 -5.29 23.13
N SER A 13 -0.74 -4.68 24.30
CA SER A 13 -0.86 -5.28 25.64
C SER A 13 -2.29 -5.76 25.94
N ALA A 14 -3.03 -6.20 24.91
CA ALA A 14 -4.45 -6.54 24.91
C ALA A 14 -4.68 -7.98 24.45
N ASP A 15 -3.79 -8.92 24.80
CA ASP A 15 -3.98 -10.36 24.58
C ASP A 15 -5.18 -10.97 25.35
N ASN A 16 -6.06 -10.15 25.95
CA ASN A 16 -7.24 -10.55 26.71
C ASN A 16 -8.60 -10.11 26.12
N PHE A 17 -8.66 -9.53 24.91
CA PHE A 17 -9.96 -9.26 24.26
C PHE A 17 -10.16 -10.13 23.01
N PRO A 18 -11.38 -10.68 22.79
CA PRO A 18 -11.67 -11.53 21.64
C PRO A 18 -11.36 -10.79 20.33
N ARG A 19 -10.64 -11.46 19.43
CA ARG A 19 -10.08 -10.96 18.15
C ARG A 19 -11.11 -10.34 17.17
N GLN A 20 -12.39 -10.25 17.53
CA GLN A 20 -13.47 -9.82 16.65
C GLN A 20 -13.66 -8.30 16.51
N TYR A 21 -12.94 -7.45 17.25
CA TYR A 21 -13.25 -6.02 17.33
C TYR A 21 -12.15 -5.03 16.94
N LEU A 22 -11.03 -5.50 16.40
CA LEU A 22 -9.93 -4.61 15.99
C LEU A 22 -9.77 -4.62 14.47
N HIS A 23 -10.78 -4.16 13.73
CA HIS A 23 -10.47 -3.51 12.46
C HIS A 23 -9.88 -2.14 12.83
N PRO A 24 -8.56 -1.92 12.67
CA PRO A 24 -8.00 -0.60 12.92
C PRO A 24 -8.73 0.37 11.99
N LYS A 25 -9.14 1.53 12.50
CA LYS A 25 -9.62 2.62 11.64
C LYS A 25 -8.55 2.86 10.57
N SER A 26 -8.92 2.72 9.31
CA SER A 26 -8.06 3.06 8.17
C SER A 26 -7.63 4.52 8.29
N ASN A 27 -6.39 4.83 7.99
CA ASN A 27 -5.97 6.22 7.88
C ASN A 27 -6.63 6.86 6.66
N GLU A 28 -6.82 8.18 6.66
CA GLU A 28 -7.32 8.89 5.47
C GLU A 28 -6.26 8.99 4.35
N LYS A 29 -4.99 8.69 4.68
CA LYS A 29 -3.84 8.79 3.77
C LYS A 29 -3.24 7.41 3.49
N LEU A 30 -2.82 7.19 2.25
CA LEU A 30 -2.18 5.96 1.79
C LEU A 30 -0.78 6.26 1.22
N LEU A 31 0.19 5.43 1.58
CA LEU A 31 1.45 5.27 0.84
C LEU A 31 1.33 4.03 -0.04
N LEU A 32 1.34 4.22 -1.36
CA LEU A 32 1.36 3.15 -2.35
C LEU A 32 2.78 2.99 -2.89
N PHE A 33 3.43 1.87 -2.58
CA PHE A 33 4.81 1.60 -2.96
C PHE A 33 4.90 0.57 -4.09
N PHE A 34 5.44 0.93 -5.25
CA PHE A 34 5.72 0.01 -6.36
C PHE A 34 7.16 -0.52 -6.25
N ALA A 35 7.28 -1.79 -5.87
CA ALA A 35 8.56 -2.46 -5.66
C ALA A 35 9.33 -2.76 -6.96
N GLY A 36 10.61 -3.09 -6.86
CA GLY A 36 11.43 -3.52 -7.99
C GLY A 36 11.06 -4.93 -8.48
N TRP A 37 11.61 -5.31 -9.63
CA TRP A 37 11.49 -6.67 -10.16
C TRP A 37 12.14 -7.70 -9.22
N GLY A 38 11.51 -8.86 -9.05
CA GLY A 38 12.00 -9.93 -8.18
C GLY A 38 11.87 -9.66 -6.68
N MET A 39 11.21 -8.57 -6.28
CA MET A 39 10.90 -8.25 -4.88
C MET A 39 9.52 -8.73 -4.45
N ASP A 40 9.34 -8.83 -3.14
CA ASP A 40 8.08 -9.11 -2.46
C ASP A 40 7.78 -8.09 -1.34
N GLU A 41 6.79 -8.36 -0.51
CA GLU A 41 6.40 -7.50 0.60
C GLU A 41 7.31 -7.59 1.84
N GLN A 42 8.20 -8.58 1.92
CA GLN A 42 8.95 -8.92 3.15
C GLN A 42 9.73 -7.74 3.73
N PRO A 43 10.45 -6.90 2.93
CA PRO A 43 11.18 -5.76 3.45
C PRO A 43 10.30 -4.72 4.16
N PHE A 44 9.00 -4.71 3.87
CA PHE A 44 8.07 -3.69 4.33
C PHE A 44 7.25 -4.14 5.54
N LEU A 45 7.27 -5.42 5.94
CA LEU A 45 6.39 -5.96 6.99
C LEU A 45 6.50 -5.26 8.35
N HIS A 46 7.66 -4.67 8.64
CA HIS A 46 7.92 -3.95 9.88
C HIS A 46 7.87 -2.42 9.72
N TYR A 47 7.66 -1.94 8.51
CA TYR A 47 7.54 -0.52 8.23
C TYR A 47 6.10 -0.05 8.44
N SER A 48 5.94 0.97 9.29
CA SER A 48 4.66 1.59 9.60
C SER A 48 4.77 3.10 9.40
N PRO A 49 4.37 3.65 8.24
CA PRO A 49 4.38 5.09 8.06
C PRO A 49 3.41 5.76 9.04
N VAL A 50 3.84 6.87 9.66
CA VAL A 50 3.04 7.57 10.66
C VAL A 50 1.82 8.23 10.00
N GLY A 51 0.63 7.91 10.48
CA GLY A 51 -0.63 8.49 10.00
C GLY A 51 -1.02 8.07 8.58
N LYS A 52 -0.42 7.02 8.03
CA LYS A 52 -0.70 6.50 6.70
C LYS A 52 -0.85 4.98 6.74
N ASP A 53 -1.70 4.47 5.87
CA ASP A 53 -1.68 3.05 5.52
C ASP A 53 -0.60 2.79 4.47
N LEU A 54 -0.14 1.54 4.36
CA LEU A 54 0.85 1.13 3.37
C LEU A 54 0.30 0.00 2.51
N ILE A 55 0.36 0.16 1.20
CA ILE A 55 0.15 -0.91 0.22
C ILE A 55 1.41 -1.05 -0.61
N VAL A 56 1.90 -2.28 -0.75
CA VAL A 56 3.04 -2.62 -1.61
C VAL A 56 2.53 -3.33 -2.86
N ALA A 57 2.85 -2.78 -4.03
CA ALA A 57 2.64 -3.37 -5.34
C ALA A 57 3.91 -4.10 -5.78
N TYR A 58 3.80 -5.38 -6.13
CA TYR A 58 4.92 -6.22 -6.58
C TYR A 58 4.41 -7.38 -7.45
N SER A 59 5.29 -8.27 -7.89
CA SER A 59 4.97 -9.41 -8.75
C SER A 59 4.13 -8.99 -9.96
N TYR A 60 4.76 -8.23 -10.86
CA TYR A 60 4.14 -7.66 -12.06
C TYR A 60 3.87 -8.71 -13.16
N THR A 61 3.29 -9.87 -12.82
CA THR A 61 2.85 -10.90 -13.78
C THR A 61 1.74 -10.38 -14.70
N ASP A 62 0.97 -9.41 -14.20
CA ASP A 62 0.03 -8.57 -14.94
C ASP A 62 0.10 -7.14 -14.36
N LEU A 63 -0.59 -6.19 -14.99
CA LEU A 63 -0.62 -4.78 -14.58
C LEU A 63 -2.03 -4.30 -14.17
N LEU A 64 -2.85 -5.20 -13.64
CA LEU A 64 -4.18 -4.84 -13.13
C LEU A 64 -4.04 -4.17 -11.76
N LEU A 65 -4.44 -2.90 -11.69
CA LEU A 65 -4.55 -2.15 -10.44
C LEU A 65 -5.98 -2.31 -9.88
N ASP A 66 -6.11 -2.95 -8.72
CA ASP A 66 -7.39 -3.03 -8.01
C ASP A 66 -7.67 -1.70 -7.30
N GLU A 67 -8.37 -0.80 -7.98
CA GLU A 67 -8.74 0.53 -7.47
C GLU A 67 -9.64 0.47 -6.22
N SER A 68 -10.34 -0.65 -5.98
CA SER A 68 -11.17 -0.80 -4.78
C SER A 68 -10.34 -0.75 -3.49
N LEU A 69 -9.05 -1.12 -3.56
CA LEU A 69 -8.11 -1.01 -2.45
C LEU A 69 -7.63 0.42 -2.19
N LEU A 70 -7.82 1.31 -3.16
CA LEU A 70 -7.48 2.73 -3.09
C LEU A 70 -8.70 3.60 -2.71
N ALA A 71 -9.91 3.05 -2.85
CA ALA A 71 -11.14 3.75 -2.54
C ALA A 71 -11.22 4.17 -1.06
N GLY A 72 -11.66 5.40 -0.81
CA GLY A 72 -11.83 5.95 0.53
C GLY A 72 -10.61 6.69 1.09
N TYR A 73 -9.43 6.59 0.46
CA TYR A 73 -8.29 7.44 0.80
C TYR A 73 -8.46 8.83 0.19
N ARG A 74 -8.23 9.86 1.00
CA ARG A 74 -8.26 11.27 0.56
C ARG A 74 -6.95 11.68 -0.12
N GLU A 75 -5.85 11.05 0.26
CA GLU A 75 -4.52 11.35 -0.24
C GLU A 75 -3.76 10.05 -0.48
N ILE A 76 -3.16 9.91 -1.65
CA ILE A 76 -2.34 8.76 -2.03
C ILE A 76 -0.98 9.27 -2.46
N GLU A 77 0.04 8.96 -1.67
CA GLU A 77 1.45 9.20 -1.99
C GLU A 77 2.00 7.97 -2.71
N VAL A 78 2.60 8.17 -3.88
CA VAL A 78 3.15 7.09 -4.69
C VAL A 78 4.67 7.13 -4.62
N PHE A 79 5.26 6.01 -4.24
CA PHE A 79 6.69 5.77 -4.32
C PHE A 79 6.93 4.59 -5.26
N ALA A 80 7.98 4.67 -6.06
CA ALA A 80 8.28 3.62 -7.03
C ALA A 80 9.79 3.43 -7.17
N TRP A 81 10.22 2.17 -7.32
CA TRP A 81 11.64 1.85 -7.47
C TRP A 81 11.90 0.91 -8.64
N SER A 82 12.92 1.22 -9.44
CA SER A 82 13.36 0.39 -10.58
C SER A 82 12.20 0.07 -11.53
N MET A 83 11.95 -1.21 -11.85
CA MET A 83 10.80 -1.65 -12.65
C MET A 83 9.44 -1.15 -12.09
N GLY A 84 9.35 -0.92 -10.78
CA GLY A 84 8.16 -0.33 -10.17
C GLY A 84 7.84 1.07 -10.68
N VAL A 85 8.83 1.85 -11.13
CA VAL A 85 8.60 3.18 -11.75
C VAL A 85 7.82 3.03 -13.05
N TRP A 86 8.25 2.09 -13.89
CA TRP A 86 7.55 1.78 -15.13
C TRP A 86 6.14 1.23 -14.88
N ALA A 87 6.00 0.31 -13.92
CA ALA A 87 4.69 -0.24 -13.56
C ALA A 87 3.73 0.86 -13.08
N ALA A 88 4.18 1.72 -12.17
CA ALA A 88 3.40 2.86 -11.66
C ALA A 88 2.96 3.80 -12.80
N ALA A 89 3.89 4.18 -13.68
CA ALA A 89 3.60 5.05 -14.82
C ALA A 89 2.62 4.41 -15.83
N THR A 90 2.58 3.07 -15.92
CA THR A 90 1.70 2.36 -16.86
C THR A 90 0.27 2.26 -16.34
N VAL A 91 0.08 2.12 -15.03
CA VAL A 91 -1.25 1.84 -14.44
C VAL A 91 -1.91 3.05 -13.81
N LEU A 92 -1.12 4.03 -13.38
CA LEU A 92 -1.68 5.24 -12.80
C LEU A 92 -2.06 6.20 -13.94
N PRO A 93 -3.27 6.79 -13.88
CA PRO A 93 -3.67 7.76 -14.88
C PRO A 93 -2.73 8.96 -14.85
N GLU A 94 -2.43 9.51 -16.03
CA GLU A 94 -1.73 10.80 -16.12
C GLU A 94 -2.55 11.85 -15.36
N ARG A 95 -2.03 12.33 -14.23
CA ARG A 95 -2.59 13.54 -13.63
C ARG A 95 -2.14 14.71 -14.49
N LYS A 96 -3.07 15.27 -15.26
CA LYS A 96 -2.89 16.62 -15.79
C LYS A 96 -2.70 17.54 -14.59
N ASN A 97 -1.51 18.09 -14.43
CA ASN A 97 -1.29 19.16 -13.47
C ASN A 97 -2.31 20.26 -13.78
N SER A 98 -3.28 20.46 -12.88
CA SER A 98 -4.13 21.63 -12.93
C SER A 98 -3.26 22.83 -12.59
N ASN A 99 -2.86 23.56 -13.63
CA ASN A 99 -2.21 24.88 -13.55
C ASN A 99 -3.14 25.89 -12.86
#